data_AF-W4JZC3-F1
#
_entry.id   AF-W4JZC3-F1
#
_cell.length_a   1.000
_cell.length_b   1.000
_cell.length_c   1.000
_cell.angle_alpha   90.00
_cell.angle_beta   90.00
_cell.angle_gamma   90.00
#
_symmetry.space_group_name_H-M   'P 1'
#
loop_
_entity.id
_entity.type
_entity.pdbx_description
1 polymer ?
#
loop_
_entity_poly.entity_id
_entity_poly.type
_entity_poly.pdbx_seq_one_letter_code
_entity_poly.pdbx_strand_id
1 'polypeptide(L)'
;MSNFVLPLSQVEKDARNHALLCSIGFLILLPLGSLTARYLRTVTNGWWFGHWLTNFVVAGPVIFAGWALGYKTTNEGFTGGHFNDPHKRIGLTLLILYCIQLLLGMFIHFFRVPFLFVGHRPPQNYFHAIFGLIILALAAYQVHYGLYTEWVFSTGNLHPVPESAKHAWLALIIVRHHDLIKVWSELTVMIFVFHLTGLLVTLCSGLGISTEAVSTRK
;
A
#
# COMPACT_ATOMS: atom_id res chain seq x y z
N MET A 1 19.84 -30.32 -30.86
CA MET A 1 20.85 -29.56 -30.11
C MET A 1 20.29 -29.29 -28.73
N SER A 2 20.87 -29.86 -27.68
CA SER A 2 20.44 -29.58 -26.30
C SER A 2 20.81 -28.14 -25.96
N ASN A 3 19.83 -27.29 -25.71
CA ASN A 3 20.06 -25.93 -25.24
C ASN A 3 20.74 -26.01 -23.87
N PHE A 4 22.03 -25.67 -23.81
CA PHE A 4 22.76 -25.56 -22.56
C PHE A 4 22.27 -24.29 -21.85
N VAL A 5 21.55 -24.47 -20.73
CA VAL A 5 21.06 -23.37 -19.89
C VAL A 5 21.91 -23.33 -18.64
N LEU A 6 22.55 -22.20 -18.38
CA LEU A 6 23.31 -21.99 -17.16
C LEU A 6 22.34 -21.98 -15.97
N PRO A 7 22.66 -22.68 -14.85
CA PRO A 7 21.85 -22.60 -13.65
C PRO A 7 22.06 -21.27 -12.95
N LEU A 8 21.02 -20.76 -12.28
CA LEU A 8 21.12 -19.59 -11.42
C LEU A 8 22.10 -19.84 -10.27
N SER A 9 22.96 -18.85 -10.01
CA SER A 9 23.78 -18.78 -8.81
C SER A 9 22.91 -18.66 -7.55
N GLN A 10 23.49 -18.90 -6.38
CA GLN A 10 22.75 -18.77 -5.11
C GLN A 10 22.30 -17.32 -4.86
N VAL A 11 23.15 -16.34 -5.16
CA VAL A 11 22.81 -14.92 -5.02
C VAL A 11 21.65 -14.53 -5.95
N GLU A 12 21.64 -15.01 -7.20
CA GLU A 12 20.51 -14.76 -8.11
C GLU A 12 19.21 -15.43 -7.66
N LYS A 13 19.28 -16.62 -7.05
CA LYS A 13 18.10 -17.27 -6.47
C LYS A 13 17.53 -16.45 -5.32
N ASP A 14 18.39 -15.94 -4.44
CA ASP A 14 17.97 -15.13 -3.30
C ASP A 14 17.46 -13.76 -3.74
N ALA A 15 18.08 -13.13 -4.76
CA ALA A 15 17.61 -11.89 -5.36
C ALA A 15 16.25 -12.07 -6.06
N ARG A 16 16.04 -13.19 -6.76
CA ARG A 16 14.74 -13.53 -7.34
C ARG A 16 13.68 -13.74 -6.27
N ASN A 17 14.02 -14.45 -5.20
CA ASN A 17 13.09 -14.68 -4.08
C ASN A 17 12.76 -13.38 -3.34
N HIS A 18 13.74 -12.49 -3.15
CA HIS A 18 13.52 -11.13 -2.67
C HIS A 18 12.50 -10.39 -3.56
N ALA A 19 12.72 -10.37 -4.88
CA ALA A 19 11.84 -9.70 -5.83
C ALA A 19 10.41 -10.27 -5.78
N LEU A 20 10.27 -11.60 -5.73
CA LEU A 20 8.96 -12.26 -5.62
C LEU A 20 8.24 -11.92 -4.32
N LEU A 21 8.89 -12.09 -3.16
CA LEU A 21 8.28 -11.86 -1.86
C LEU A 21 7.91 -10.38 -1.67
N CYS A 22 8.79 -9.45 -2.04
CA CYS A 22 8.49 -8.02 -1.97
C CYS A 22 7.36 -7.63 -2.94
N SER A 23 7.33 -8.18 -4.15
CA SER A 23 6.23 -7.91 -5.10
C SER A 23 4.89 -8.46 -4.58
N ILE A 24 4.86 -9.69 -4.06
CA ILE A 24 3.65 -10.29 -3.49
C ILE A 24 3.19 -9.49 -2.27
N GLY A 25 4.10 -9.19 -1.33
CA GLY A 25 3.81 -8.42 -0.14
C GLY A 25 3.24 -7.04 -0.46
N PHE A 26 4.00 -6.22 -1.18
CA PHE A 26 3.63 -4.83 -1.41
C PHE A 26 2.63 -4.62 -2.55
N LEU A 27 2.65 -5.43 -3.61
CA LEU A 27 1.79 -5.20 -4.78
C LEU A 27 0.52 -6.02 -4.82
N ILE A 28 0.41 -7.06 -3.99
CA ILE A 28 -0.77 -7.92 -3.95
C ILE A 28 -1.40 -7.86 -2.55
N LEU A 29 -0.68 -8.27 -1.50
CA LEU A 29 -1.26 -8.43 -0.17
C LEU A 29 -1.67 -7.09 0.47
N LEU A 30 -0.85 -6.02 0.37
CA LEU A 30 -1.23 -4.71 0.91
C LEU A 30 -2.45 -4.09 0.18
N PRO A 31 -2.52 -4.09 -1.17
CA PRO A 31 -3.74 -3.68 -1.87
C PRO A 31 -4.96 -4.52 -1.49
N LEU A 32 -4.83 -5.85 -1.37
CA LEU A 32 -5.92 -6.70 -0.89
C LEU A 32 -6.39 -6.27 0.51
N GLY A 33 -5.47 -5.97 1.43
CA GLY A 33 -5.83 -5.45 2.74
C GLY A 33 -6.57 -4.11 2.67
N SER A 34 -6.21 -3.22 1.75
CA SER A 34 -6.94 -1.97 1.51
C SER A 34 -8.37 -2.23 0.97
N LEU A 35 -8.51 -3.16 0.02
CA LEU A 35 -9.80 -3.57 -0.54
C LEU A 35 -10.68 -4.25 0.52
N THR A 36 -10.11 -5.08 1.40
CA THR A 36 -10.81 -5.67 2.55
C THR A 36 -11.46 -4.58 3.40
N ALA A 37 -10.71 -3.52 3.71
CA ALA A 37 -11.27 -2.40 4.46
C ALA A 37 -12.34 -1.64 3.67
N ARG A 38 -12.19 -1.50 2.36
CA ARG A 38 -13.19 -0.82 1.51
C ARG A 38 -14.50 -1.58 1.48
N TYR A 39 -14.46 -2.86 1.15
CA TYR A 39 -15.66 -3.65 0.89
C TYR A 39 -16.30 -4.22 2.16
N LEU A 40 -15.53 -4.61 3.17
CA LEU A 40 -16.13 -5.16 4.39
C LEU A 40 -16.75 -4.09 5.28
N ARG A 41 -16.33 -2.81 5.18
CA ARG A 41 -16.92 -1.71 5.96
C ARG A 41 -18.42 -1.55 5.77
N THR A 42 -18.96 -1.95 4.62
CA THR A 42 -20.40 -1.87 4.33
C THR A 42 -21.17 -3.12 4.75
N VAL A 43 -20.48 -4.19 5.14
CA VAL A 43 -21.07 -5.50 5.43
C VAL A 43 -20.96 -5.87 6.92
N THR A 44 -19.85 -5.52 7.58
CA THR A 44 -19.60 -5.92 8.97
C THR A 44 -18.73 -4.91 9.72
N ASN A 45 -18.99 -4.74 11.02
CA ASN A 45 -18.14 -3.96 11.93
C ASN A 45 -16.76 -4.61 12.16
N GLY A 46 -16.59 -5.89 11.81
CA GLY A 46 -15.32 -6.62 11.89
C GLY A 46 -14.32 -6.31 10.77
N TRP A 47 -14.64 -5.38 9.85
CA TRP A 47 -13.78 -5.02 8.70
C TRP A 47 -12.36 -4.65 9.10
N TRP A 48 -12.19 -4.00 10.27
CA TRP A 48 -10.89 -3.53 10.74
C TRP A 48 -9.98 -4.71 11.08
N PHE A 49 -10.54 -5.79 11.64
CA PHE A 49 -9.78 -6.99 11.97
C PHE A 49 -9.31 -7.70 10.70
N GLY A 50 -10.18 -7.83 9.69
CA GLY A 50 -9.78 -8.38 8.39
C GLY A 50 -8.70 -7.56 7.70
N HIS A 51 -8.81 -6.23 7.73
CA HIS A 51 -7.80 -5.30 7.23
C HIS A 51 -6.46 -5.46 7.96
N TRP A 52 -6.49 -5.51 9.30
CA TRP A 52 -5.31 -5.69 10.14
C TRP A 52 -4.66 -7.07 9.92
N LEU A 53 -5.45 -8.15 9.90
CA LEU A 53 -4.97 -9.51 9.65
C LEU A 53 -4.23 -9.60 8.31
N THR A 54 -4.84 -9.07 7.25
CA THR A 54 -4.25 -9.11 5.90
C THR A 54 -2.95 -8.31 5.84
N ASN A 55 -2.93 -7.08 6.37
CA ASN A 55 -1.78 -6.19 6.24
C ASN A 55 -0.65 -6.46 7.23
N PHE A 56 -0.94 -6.95 8.43
CA PHE A 56 0.06 -7.18 9.47
C PHE A 56 0.46 -8.65 9.53
N VAL A 57 -0.49 -9.53 9.81
CA VAL A 57 -0.22 -10.95 10.10
C VAL A 57 0.17 -11.71 8.83
N VAL A 58 -0.48 -11.41 7.70
CA VAL A 58 -0.20 -12.09 6.42
C VAL A 58 0.89 -11.38 5.62
N ALA A 59 0.71 -10.08 5.32
CA ALA A 59 1.68 -9.35 4.49
C ALA A 59 3.01 -9.09 5.22
N GLY A 60 2.99 -8.88 6.53
CA GLY A 60 4.18 -8.55 7.33
C GLY A 60 5.29 -9.60 7.18
N PRO A 61 5.06 -10.87 7.54
CA PRO A 61 6.08 -11.92 7.40
C PRO A 61 6.64 -12.05 5.98
N VAL A 62 5.79 -11.92 4.96
CA VAL A 62 6.20 -11.97 3.55
C VAL A 62 7.11 -10.78 3.20
N ILE A 63 6.74 -9.57 3.60
CA ILE A 63 7.53 -8.35 3.37
C ILE A 63 8.87 -8.42 4.10
N PHE A 64 8.88 -8.80 5.38
CA PHE A 64 10.11 -8.90 6.16
C PHE A 64 11.05 -9.98 5.62
N ALA A 65 10.52 -11.15 5.23
CA ALA A 65 11.33 -12.20 4.60
C ALA A 65 11.92 -11.73 3.26
N GLY A 66 11.10 -11.07 2.42
CA GLY A 66 11.56 -10.46 1.17
C GLY A 66 12.68 -9.45 1.42
N TRP A 67 12.46 -8.48 2.31
CA TRP A 67 13.47 -7.47 2.64
C TRP A 67 14.76 -8.06 3.20
N ALA A 68 14.67 -9.07 4.08
CA ALA A 68 15.83 -9.76 4.63
C ALA A 68 16.68 -10.44 3.55
N LEU A 69 16.05 -11.03 2.54
CA LEU A 69 16.78 -11.57 1.37
C LEU A 69 17.47 -10.47 0.57
N GLY A 70 16.84 -9.30 0.40
CA GLY A 70 17.47 -8.15 -0.25
C GLY A 70 18.72 -7.69 0.49
N TYR A 71 18.63 -7.60 1.82
CA TYR A 71 19.78 -7.31 2.68
C TYR A 71 20.88 -8.38 2.54
N LYS A 72 20.51 -9.67 2.58
CA LYS A 72 21.45 -10.79 2.39
C LYS A 72 22.17 -10.70 1.04
N THR A 73 21.44 -10.49 -0.05
CA THR A 73 22.03 -10.40 -1.41
C THR A 73 22.98 -9.22 -1.56
N THR A 74 22.78 -8.15 -0.78
CA THR A 74 23.70 -7.02 -0.72
C THR A 74 25.02 -7.37 -0.03
N ASN A 75 25.00 -8.25 0.98
CA ASN A 75 26.21 -8.75 1.65
C ASN A 75 27.01 -9.73 0.78
N GLU A 76 26.30 -10.59 0.05
CA GLU A 76 26.91 -11.68 -0.71
C GLU A 76 27.28 -11.28 -2.14
N GLY A 77 26.61 -10.27 -2.70
CA GLY A 77 26.83 -9.76 -4.04
C GLY A 77 27.78 -8.57 -4.10
N PHE A 78 28.36 -8.32 -5.27
CA PHE A 78 29.22 -7.17 -5.54
C PHE A 78 28.40 -5.90 -5.86
N THR A 79 27.46 -5.54 -4.99
CA THR A 79 26.50 -4.44 -5.20
C THR A 79 26.97 -3.09 -4.62
N GLY A 80 28.22 -3.02 -4.15
CA GLY A 80 28.84 -1.82 -3.56
C GLY A 80 28.46 -1.52 -2.10
N GLY A 81 27.73 -2.41 -1.43
CA GLY A 81 27.33 -2.27 -0.03
C GLY A 81 25.89 -1.83 0.19
N HIS A 82 25.53 -1.57 1.45
CA HIS A 82 24.16 -1.25 1.87
C HIS A 82 23.78 0.21 1.65
N PHE A 83 22.54 0.43 1.21
CA PHE A 83 21.90 1.76 1.13
C PHE A 83 22.70 2.82 0.34
N ASN A 84 23.52 2.37 -0.60
CA ASN A 84 24.40 3.21 -1.42
C ASN A 84 23.77 3.61 -2.77
N ASP A 85 22.72 2.92 -3.22
CA ASP A 85 21.98 3.20 -4.45
C ASP A 85 20.50 3.56 -4.17
N PRO A 86 19.77 4.11 -5.18
CA PRO A 86 18.37 4.47 -5.05
C PRO A 86 17.45 3.31 -4.66
N HIS A 87 17.66 2.10 -5.19
CA HIS A 87 16.82 0.94 -4.89
C HIS A 87 16.93 0.58 -3.40
N LYS A 88 18.14 0.45 -2.86
CA LYS A 88 18.32 0.09 -1.45
C LYS A 88 17.78 1.16 -0.50
N ARG A 89 17.98 2.45 -0.82
CA ARG A 89 17.47 3.57 -0.01
C ARG A 89 15.94 3.61 0.00
N ILE A 90 15.32 3.56 -1.17
CA ILE A 90 13.86 3.57 -1.28
C ILE A 90 13.26 2.31 -0.66
N GLY A 91 13.90 1.15 -0.81
CA GLY A 91 13.49 -0.09 -0.16
C GLY A 91 13.49 0.00 1.37
N LEU A 92 14.52 0.59 1.97
CA LEU A 92 14.56 0.86 3.42
C LEU A 92 13.48 1.87 3.82
N THR A 93 13.34 2.97 3.08
CA THR A 93 12.27 3.96 3.32
C THR A 93 10.90 3.29 3.28
N LEU A 94 10.63 2.45 2.28
CA LEU A 94 9.35 1.75 2.13
C LEU A 94 9.05 0.83 3.32
N LEU A 95 10.06 0.12 3.84
CA LEU A 95 9.91 -0.72 5.04
C LEU A 95 9.58 0.14 6.27
N ILE A 96 10.29 1.26 6.47
CA ILE A 96 10.02 2.18 7.58
C ILE A 96 8.61 2.76 7.48
N LEU A 97 8.21 3.24 6.30
CA LEU A 97 6.87 3.79 6.07
C LEU A 97 5.79 2.73 6.34
N TYR A 98 6.01 1.48 5.92
CA TYR A 98 5.11 0.37 6.22
C TYR A 98 4.97 0.13 7.73
N CYS A 99 6.06 0.10 8.49
CA CYS A 99 6.01 -0.02 9.95
C CYS A 99 5.26 1.15 10.61
N ILE A 100 5.51 2.38 10.17
CA ILE A 100 4.77 3.57 10.65
C ILE A 100 3.28 3.44 10.35
N GLN A 101 2.91 2.97 9.16
CA GLN A 101 1.52 2.79 8.77
C GLN A 101 0.80 1.74 9.62
N LEU A 102 1.49 0.65 9.99
CA LEU A 102 0.96 -0.36 10.92
C LEU A 102 0.73 0.21 12.31
N LEU A 103 1.71 0.95 12.85
CA LEU A 103 1.62 1.59 14.16
C LEU A 103 0.51 2.65 14.18
N LEU A 104 0.38 3.45 13.12
CA LEU A 104 -0.69 4.43 12.96
C LEU A 104 -2.06 3.76 12.91
N GLY A 105 -2.20 2.67 12.16
CA GLY A 105 -3.45 1.90 12.10
C GLY A 105 -3.83 1.31 13.47
N MET A 106 -2.86 0.76 14.19
CA MET A 106 -3.04 0.30 15.57
C MET A 106 -3.48 1.47 16.47
N PHE A 107 -2.76 2.59 16.41
CA PHE A 107 -3.07 3.75 17.23
C PHE A 107 -4.52 4.23 17.03
N ILE A 108 -4.96 4.35 15.78
CA ILE A 108 -6.32 4.78 15.42
C ILE A 108 -7.39 3.85 15.98
N HIS A 109 -7.16 2.55 15.96
CA HIS A 109 -8.18 1.56 16.36
C HIS A 109 -8.21 1.29 17.86
N PHE A 110 -7.07 1.40 18.56
CA PHE A 110 -6.98 1.12 19.99
C PHE A 110 -7.08 2.37 20.87
N PHE A 111 -6.71 3.55 20.38
CA PHE A 111 -6.79 4.80 21.14
C PHE A 111 -7.86 5.72 20.57
N ARG A 112 -8.98 5.86 21.30
CA ARG A 112 -10.01 6.84 21.00
C ARG A 112 -9.54 8.22 21.46
N VAL A 113 -9.07 9.04 20.54
CA VAL A 113 -8.88 10.47 20.84
C VAL A 113 -10.26 11.14 20.94
N PRO A 114 -10.58 11.82 22.05
CA PRO A 114 -11.83 12.56 22.16
C PRO A 114 -11.82 13.67 21.11
N PHE A 115 -12.76 13.62 20.17
CA PHE A 115 -12.85 14.60 19.10
C PHE A 115 -14.00 15.57 19.39
N LEU A 116 -13.67 16.87 19.34
CA LEU A 116 -14.55 17.96 19.77
C LEU A 116 -15.73 18.23 18.82
N PHE A 117 -15.70 17.70 17.59
CA PHE A 117 -16.73 17.94 16.59
C PHE A 117 -17.52 16.67 16.29
N VAL A 118 -18.79 16.66 16.70
CA VAL A 118 -19.74 15.58 16.41
C VAL A 118 -19.92 15.46 14.89
N GLY A 119 -19.87 14.24 14.37
CA GLY A 119 -20.21 13.93 12.96
C GLY A 119 -19.04 13.86 11.96
N HIS A 120 -17.81 14.23 12.34
CA HIS A 120 -16.66 14.16 11.43
C HIS A 120 -15.68 13.03 11.79
N ARG A 121 -15.10 12.39 10.76
CA ARG A 121 -14.01 11.43 11.00
C ARG A 121 -12.77 12.18 11.50
N PRO A 122 -12.09 11.67 12.53
CA PRO A 122 -10.86 12.27 13.02
C PRO A 122 -9.79 12.42 11.92
N PRO A 123 -9.01 13.52 11.89
CA PRO A 123 -8.02 13.80 10.84
C PRO A 123 -7.01 12.67 10.58
N GLN A 124 -6.61 11.94 11.62
CA GLN A 124 -5.67 10.82 11.52
C GLN A 124 -6.16 9.68 10.62
N ASN A 125 -7.48 9.52 10.44
CA ASN A 125 -8.04 8.51 9.54
C ASN A 125 -7.78 8.86 8.07
N TYR A 126 -7.89 10.14 7.71
CA TYR A 126 -7.58 10.62 6.37
C TYR A 126 -6.08 10.54 6.12
N PHE A 127 -5.27 10.93 7.10
CA PHE A 127 -3.82 10.79 7.03
C PHE A 127 -3.41 9.33 6.80
N HIS A 128 -3.95 8.38 7.59
CA HIS A 128 -3.69 6.95 7.40
C HIS A 128 -4.04 6.44 6.00
N ALA A 129 -5.18 6.87 5.45
CA ALA A 129 -5.58 6.47 4.10
C ALA A 129 -4.64 7.03 3.02
N ILE A 130 -4.35 8.34 3.06
CA ILE A 130 -3.46 9.01 2.09
C ILE A 130 -2.05 8.44 2.17
N PHE A 131 -1.53 8.27 3.38
CA PHE A 131 -0.21 7.71 3.62
C PHE A 131 -0.09 6.27 3.09
N GLY A 132 -1.13 5.46 3.29
CA GLY A 132 -1.22 4.12 2.70
C GLY A 132 -1.17 4.14 1.17
N LEU A 133 -1.87 5.07 0.52
CA LEU A 133 -1.83 5.21 -0.95
C LEU A 133 -0.43 5.62 -1.46
N ILE A 134 0.26 6.50 -0.74
CA ILE A 134 1.64 6.89 -1.05
C ILE A 134 2.57 5.67 -0.99
N ILE A 135 2.45 4.84 0.06
CA ILE A 135 3.24 3.60 0.19
C ILE A 135 2.98 2.67 -1.00
N LEU A 136 1.72 2.49 -1.41
CA LEU A 136 1.37 1.65 -2.56
C LEU A 136 1.94 2.18 -3.88
N ALA A 137 1.96 3.50 -4.08
CA ALA A 137 2.55 4.13 -5.25
C ALA A 137 4.09 3.99 -5.25
N LEU A 138 4.73 4.25 -4.10
CA LEU A 138 6.18 4.10 -3.96
C LEU A 138 6.62 2.64 -4.14
N ALA A 139 5.84 1.68 -3.65
CA ALA A 139 6.09 0.26 -3.87
C ALA A 139 6.02 -0.13 -5.35
N ALA A 140 5.04 0.41 -6.09
CA ALA A 140 4.92 0.19 -7.53
C ALA A 140 6.17 0.67 -8.27
N TYR A 141 6.64 1.88 -7.95
CA TYR A 141 7.88 2.42 -8.48
C TYR A 141 9.10 1.57 -8.09
N GLN A 142 9.18 1.14 -6.83
CA GLN A 142 10.30 0.36 -6.31
C GLN A 142 10.44 -0.99 -7.01
N VAL A 143 9.33 -1.70 -7.25
CA VAL A 143 9.33 -2.97 -7.99
C VAL A 143 9.70 -2.73 -9.45
N HIS A 144 9.21 -1.66 -10.08
CA HIS A 144 9.64 -1.30 -11.44
C HIS A 144 11.15 -1.08 -11.49
N TYR A 145 11.69 -0.24 -10.62
CA TYR A 145 13.13 0.01 -10.58
C TYR A 145 13.91 -1.30 -10.37
N GLY A 146 13.41 -2.18 -9.50
CA GLY A 146 13.95 -3.52 -9.27
C GLY A 146 14.06 -4.37 -10.55
N LEU A 147 12.95 -4.47 -11.29
CA LEU A 147 12.83 -5.31 -12.49
C LEU A 147 13.61 -4.78 -13.69
N TYR A 148 13.71 -3.46 -13.85
CA TYR A 148 14.26 -2.84 -15.06
C TYR A 148 15.70 -2.33 -14.92
N THR A 149 16.12 -2.01 -13.70
CA THR A 149 17.42 -1.39 -13.44
C THR A 149 18.25 -2.22 -12.46
N GLU A 150 17.72 -2.45 -11.26
CA GLU A 150 18.50 -3.06 -10.18
C GLU A 150 18.94 -4.48 -10.51
N TRP A 151 18.05 -5.29 -11.11
CA TRP A 151 18.40 -6.65 -11.50
C TRP A 151 19.62 -6.69 -12.42
N VAL A 152 19.62 -5.85 -13.46
CA VAL A 152 20.70 -5.78 -14.44
C VAL A 152 22.01 -5.38 -13.77
N PHE A 153 21.95 -4.37 -12.91
CA PHE A 153 23.10 -3.87 -12.16
C PHE A 153 23.66 -4.92 -11.18
N SER A 154 22.81 -5.50 -10.36
CA SER A 154 23.20 -6.37 -9.24
C SER A 154 23.55 -7.80 -9.65
N THR A 155 23.04 -8.29 -10.78
CA THR A 155 23.33 -9.66 -11.28
C THR A 155 24.22 -9.68 -12.51
N GLY A 156 24.56 -8.53 -13.09
CA GLY A 156 25.24 -8.44 -14.39
C GLY A 156 24.37 -8.92 -15.56
N ASN A 157 23.08 -9.19 -15.33
CA ASN A 157 22.10 -9.60 -16.32
C ASN A 157 22.42 -10.90 -17.09
N LEU A 158 23.17 -11.81 -16.46
CA LEU A 158 23.44 -13.13 -17.05
C LEU A 158 22.14 -13.93 -17.29
N HIS A 159 21.20 -13.81 -16.36
CA HIS A 159 19.84 -14.33 -16.48
C HIS A 159 18.85 -13.16 -16.49
N PRO A 160 18.40 -12.68 -17.66
CA PRO A 160 17.50 -11.54 -17.72
C PRO A 160 16.16 -11.79 -17.02
N VAL A 161 15.57 -10.72 -16.46
CA VAL A 161 14.20 -10.76 -15.95
C VAL A 161 13.26 -11.17 -17.10
N PRO A 162 12.43 -12.21 -16.92
CA PRO A 162 11.50 -12.62 -17.96
C PRO A 162 10.44 -11.55 -18.22
N GLU A 163 10.07 -11.36 -19.49
CA GLU A 163 9.03 -10.40 -19.88
C GLU A 163 7.69 -10.67 -19.20
N SER A 164 7.39 -11.91 -18.83
CA SER A 164 6.20 -12.25 -18.04
C SER A 164 6.15 -11.54 -16.68
N ALA A 165 7.29 -11.34 -16.01
CA ALA A 165 7.35 -10.61 -14.74
C ALA A 165 7.12 -9.11 -14.94
N LYS A 166 7.66 -8.54 -16.02
CA LYS A 166 7.44 -7.15 -16.41
C LYS A 166 5.98 -6.90 -16.79
N HIS A 167 5.38 -7.81 -17.57
CA HIS A 167 3.95 -7.78 -17.89
C HIS A 167 3.07 -7.96 -16.65
N ALA A 168 3.45 -8.83 -15.71
CA ALA A 168 2.72 -8.99 -14.46
C ALA A 168 2.73 -7.71 -13.62
N TRP A 169 3.89 -7.04 -13.50
CA TRP A 169 3.97 -5.72 -12.89
C TRP A 169 3.06 -4.72 -13.60
N LEU A 170 3.13 -4.63 -14.93
CA LEU A 170 2.31 -3.72 -15.72
C LEU A 170 0.82 -3.97 -15.52
N ALA A 171 0.39 -5.24 -15.52
CA ALA A 171 -0.99 -5.63 -15.26
C ALA A 171 -1.45 -5.20 -13.86
N LEU A 172 -0.62 -5.40 -12.84
CA LEU A 172 -0.91 -4.94 -11.47
C LEU A 172 -1.02 -3.41 -11.39
N ILE A 173 -0.27 -2.65 -12.19
CA ILE A 173 -0.41 -1.20 -12.26
C ILE A 173 -1.68 -0.79 -12.99
N ILE A 174 -2.01 -1.39 -14.14
CA ILE A 174 -3.20 -1.05 -14.94
C ILE A 174 -4.48 -1.36 -14.16
N VAL A 175 -4.59 -2.59 -13.62
CA VAL A 175 -5.75 -3.00 -12.81
C VAL A 175 -5.90 -2.06 -11.61
N ARG A 176 -4.80 -1.79 -10.91
CA ARG A 176 -4.80 -0.85 -9.78
C ARG A 176 -5.15 0.57 -10.21
N HIS A 177 -4.67 1.06 -11.36
CA HIS A 177 -4.96 2.41 -11.83
C HIS A 177 -6.45 2.58 -12.13
N HIS A 178 -7.09 1.58 -12.73
CA HIS A 178 -8.54 1.58 -12.94
C HIS A 178 -9.31 1.63 -11.61
N ASP A 179 -8.88 0.85 -10.61
CA ASP A 179 -9.51 0.87 -9.29
C ASP A 179 -9.19 2.15 -8.51
N LEU A 180 -7.99 2.71 -8.68
CA LEU A 180 -7.58 3.99 -8.11
C LEU A 180 -8.36 5.13 -8.72
N ILE A 181 -8.57 5.19 -10.03
CA ILE A 181 -9.44 6.19 -10.66
C ILE A 181 -10.83 6.13 -10.03
N LYS A 182 -11.38 4.94 -9.82
CA LYS A 182 -12.63 4.77 -9.09
C LYS A 182 -12.53 5.21 -7.63
N VAL A 183 -11.41 5.00 -6.95
CA VAL A 183 -11.20 5.50 -5.57
C VAL A 183 -11.11 7.02 -5.54
N TRP A 184 -10.36 7.62 -6.46
CA TRP A 184 -10.16 9.06 -6.56
C TRP A 184 -11.46 9.76 -6.95
N SER A 185 -12.23 9.23 -7.91
CA SER A 185 -13.54 9.78 -8.26
C SER A 185 -14.50 9.76 -7.07
N GLU A 186 -14.53 8.66 -6.31
CA GLU A 186 -15.38 8.54 -5.10
C GLU A 186 -14.89 9.43 -3.96
N LEU A 187 -13.57 9.61 -3.79
CA LEU A 187 -12.99 10.55 -2.82
C LEU A 187 -13.28 12.00 -3.19
N THR A 188 -13.17 12.38 -4.46
CA THR A 188 -13.53 13.71 -4.93
C THR A 188 -15.03 13.97 -4.75
N VAL A 189 -15.88 12.98 -5.06
CA VAL A 189 -17.34 13.06 -4.81
C VAL A 189 -17.62 13.16 -3.31
N MET A 190 -16.99 12.36 -2.45
CA MET A 190 -17.12 12.50 -1.00
C MET A 190 -16.68 13.89 -0.55
N ILE A 191 -15.49 14.36 -0.89
CA ILE A 191 -14.99 15.69 -0.49
C ILE A 191 -15.93 16.80 -0.96
N PHE A 192 -16.48 16.69 -2.17
CA PHE A 192 -17.43 17.64 -2.74
C PHE A 192 -18.80 17.59 -2.03
N VAL A 193 -19.33 16.40 -1.77
CA VAL A 193 -20.56 16.20 -1.00
C VAL A 193 -20.39 16.72 0.43
N PHE A 194 -19.25 16.46 1.08
CA PHE A 194 -18.93 16.96 2.41
C PHE A 194 -18.86 18.50 2.46
N HIS A 195 -18.24 19.13 1.46
CA HIS A 195 -18.25 20.60 1.34
C HIS A 195 -19.67 21.13 1.13
N LEU A 196 -20.48 20.49 0.28
CA LEU A 196 -21.85 20.92 0.03
C LEU A 196 -22.74 20.78 1.28
N THR A 197 -22.66 19.66 2.00
CA THR A 197 -23.44 19.45 3.22
C THR A 197 -23.01 20.40 4.34
N GLY A 198 -21.70 20.66 4.47
CA GLY A 198 -21.19 21.64 5.43
C GLY A 198 -21.64 23.07 5.11
N LEU A 199 -21.67 23.44 3.82
CA LEU A 199 -22.19 24.72 3.37
C LEU A 199 -23.70 24.84 3.62
N LEU A 200 -24.46 23.78 3.36
CA LEU A 200 -25.92 23.76 3.56
C LEU A 200 -26.28 23.93 5.04
N VAL A 201 -25.60 23.20 5.93
CA VAL A 201 -25.82 23.31 7.39
C VAL A 201 -25.46 24.71 7.90
N THR A 202 -24.39 25.32 7.37
CA THR A 202 -23.97 26.68 7.73
C THR A 202 -24.98 27.73 7.22
N LEU A 203 -25.50 27.55 6.00
CA LEU A 203 -26.54 28.41 5.42
C LEU A 203 -27.88 28.29 6.17
N CYS A 204 -28.33 27.08 6.49
CA CYS A 204 -29.56 26.86 7.25
C CYS A 204 -29.46 27.46 8.67
N SER A 205 -28.29 27.38 9.29
CA SER A 205 -28.04 27.99 10.61
C SER A 205 -28.03 29.53 10.55
N GLY A 206 -27.47 30.12 9.49
CA GLY A 206 -27.47 31.57 9.27
C GLY A 206 -28.86 32.14 8.92
N LEU A 207 -29.76 31.30 8.42
CA LEU A 207 -31.15 31.67 8.06
C LEU A 207 -32.16 31.37 9.18
N GLY A 208 -31.73 30.84 10.33
CA GLY A 208 -32.62 30.54 11.46
C GLY A 208 -33.57 29.35 11.22
N ILE A 209 -33.27 28.47 10.25
CA ILE A 209 -34.10 27.30 9.93
C ILE A 209 -33.68 26.14 10.84
N SER A 210 -34.45 25.92 11.91
CA SER A 210 -34.35 24.74 12.77
C SER A 210 -34.75 23.47 11.99
N THR A 211 -33.89 22.45 12.00
CA THR A 211 -34.17 21.14 11.38
C THR A 211 -34.94 20.18 12.32
N GLU A 212 -35.52 20.67 13.41
CA GLU A 212 -36.35 19.85 14.30
C GLU A 212 -37.76 19.63 13.73
N ALA A 213 -37.88 18.83 12.66
CA ALA A 213 -39.21 18.52 12.12
C ALA A 213 -39.36 17.15 11.46
N VAL A 214 -38.66 16.09 11.88
CA VAL A 214 -39.07 14.71 11.52
C VAL A 214 -38.69 13.71 12.62
N SER A 215 -39.43 13.70 13.73
CA SER A 215 -39.47 12.55 14.64
C SER A 215 -40.76 12.52 15.44
N THR A 216 -41.90 12.43 14.76
CA THR A 216 -43.13 11.90 15.35
C THR A 216 -43.90 11.06 14.33
N ARG A 217 -43.74 9.74 14.41
CA ARG A 217 -44.86 8.80 14.31
C ARG A 217 -44.46 7.45 14.91
N LYS A 218 -45.35 6.98 15.76
CA LYS A 218 -45.29 5.82 16.65
C LYS A 218 -44.97 4.51 15.94
#